data_AF-A0AAX3YVI4-F1
#
_entry.id   AF-A0AAX3YVI4-F1
#
_cell.length_a   1.000
_cell.length_b   1.000
_cell.length_c   1.000
_cell.angle_alpha   90.00
_cell.angle_beta   90.00
_cell.angle_gamma   90.00
#
_symmetry.space_group_name_H-M   'P 1'
#
loop_
_entity.id
_entity.type
_entity.pdbx_description
1 polymer ?
#
loop_
_entity_poly.entity_id
_entity_poly.type
_entity_poly.pdbx_seq_one_letter_code
_entity_poly.pdbx_strand_id
1 'polypeptide(L)' 'MHSRYRRQLSDTAIGGHPVTIDIRVRRFFCDTTDCAAKTFAEQIPV' A
#
# COMPACT_ATOMS: atom_id res chain seq x y z
N MET A 1 -0.07 -14.63 -8.18
CA MET A 1 -0.48 -14.77 -6.75
C MET A 1 -0.72 -13.37 -6.16
N HIS A 2 -1.75 -13.13 -5.35
CA HIS A 2 -2.13 -11.79 -4.86
C HIS A 2 -2.48 -11.81 -3.36
N SER A 3 -2.16 -10.73 -2.64
CA SER A 3 -2.52 -10.52 -1.23
C SER A 3 -2.96 -9.08 -0.98
N ARG A 4 -3.52 -8.80 0.21
CA ARG A 4 -3.88 -7.45 0.63
C ARG A 4 -3.38 -7.21 2.05
N TYR A 5 -3.00 -5.96 2.37
CA TYR A 5 -2.71 -5.54 3.73
C TYR A 5 -3.32 -4.16 4.01
N ARG A 6 -3.49 -3.83 5.29
CA ARG A 6 -3.92 -2.51 5.74
C ARG A 6 -2.73 -1.73 6.28
N ARG A 7 -2.71 -0.43 6.01
CA ARG A 7 -1.76 0.52 6.59
C ARG A 7 -2.52 1.72 7.09
N GLN A 8 -2.24 2.11 8.33
CA GLN A 8 -2.73 3.37 8.89
C GLN A 8 -1.60 4.40 8.77
N LEU A 9 -1.94 5.57 8.24
CA LEU A 9 -1.04 6.71 8.11
C LEU A 9 -1.62 7.87 8.90
N SER A 10 -0.81 8.49 9.75
CA SER A 10 -1.16 9.78 10.34
C SER A 10 -1.11 10.85 9.25
N ASP A 11 -2.13 11.69 9.21
CA ASP A 11 -2.19 12.87 8.35
C ASP A 11 -2.16 14.15 9.19
N THR A 12 -2.03 15.28 8.51
CA THR A 12 -2.12 16.60 9.11
C THR A 12 -3.48 16.75 9.82
N ALA A 13 -3.45 17.27 11.05
CA ALA A 13 -4.67 17.50 11.81
C ALA A 13 -5.60 18.48 11.09
N ILE A 14 -6.90 18.17 11.06
CA ILE A 14 -7.93 19.04 10.48
C ILE A 14 -8.68 19.71 11.63
N GLY A 15 -8.60 21.04 11.72
CA GLY A 15 -9.24 21.81 12.80
C GLY A 15 -8.76 21.37 14.19
N GLY A 16 -7.50 20.96 14.33
CA GLY A 16 -6.93 20.48 15.61
C GLY A 16 -7.24 19.01 15.95
N HIS A 17 -7.99 18.30 15.10
CA HIS A 17 -8.32 16.90 15.32
C HIS A 17 -7.32 16.00 14.58
N PRO A 18 -6.72 15.00 15.23
CA PRO A 18 -5.83 14.07 14.56
C PRO A 18 -6.59 13.29 13.49
N VAL A 19 -6.00 13.18 12.30
CA VAL A 19 -6.58 12.46 11.17
C VAL A 19 -5.71 11.26 10.84
N THR A 20 -6.36 10.14 10.53
CA THR A 20 -5.72 8.91 10.10
C THR A 20 -6.31 8.45 8.77
N ILE A 21 -5.44 8.11 7.83
CA ILE A 21 -5.81 7.50 6.55
C ILE A 21 -5.63 5.98 6.68
N ASP A 22 -6.71 5.21 6.55
CA ASP A 22 -6.67 3.75 6.45
C ASP A 22 -6.62 3.32 4.99
N ILE A 23 -5.49 2.78 4.56
CA ILE A 23 -5.26 2.35 3.18
C ILE A 23 -5.24 0.83 3.12
N ARG A 24 -6.07 0.26 2.25
CA ARG A 24 -6.00 -1.15 1.87
C ARG A 24 -5.18 -1.30 0.59
N VAL A 25 -3.97 -1.85 0.72
CA VAL A 25 -3.03 -2.01 -0.39
C VAL A 25 -3.18 -3.40 -1.01
N ARG A 26 -3.29 -3.47 -2.34
CA ARG A 26 -3.13 -4.71 -3.10
C ARG A 26 -1.66 -4.97 -3.37
N ARG A 27 -1.19 -6.14 -2.92
CA ARG A 27 0.18 -6.61 -3.10
C ARG A 27 0.20 -7.78 -4.07
N PHE A 28 1.02 -7.64 -5.10
CA PHE A 28 1.29 -8.63 -6.13
C PHE A 28 2.65 -9.26 -5.90
N PHE A 29 2.86 -10.43 -6.49
CA PHE A 29 4.10 -11.19 -6.40
C PHE A 29 4.57 -11.62 -7.78
N CYS A 30 5.88 -11.54 -8.02
CA CYS A 30 6.52 -12.19 -9.16
C CYS A 30 7.07 -13.55 -8.71
N ASP A 31 6.65 -14.61 -9.39
CA ASP A 31 7.07 -15.99 -9.15
C ASP A 31 8.25 -16.43 -10.02
N THR A 32 8.66 -15.63 -11.01
CA THR A 32 9.85 -15.89 -11.82
C THR A 32 11.11 -15.91 -10.94
N THR A 33 12.01 -16.86 -11.19
CA THR A 33 13.24 -17.07 -10.40
C THR A 33 14.11 -15.83 -10.34
N ASP A 34 14.35 -15.20 -11.49
CA ASP A 34 15.30 -14.10 -11.66
C ASP A 34 14.64 -12.71 -11.58
N CYS A 35 13.42 -12.64 -11.02
CA CYS A 35 12.72 -11.37 -10.83
C CYS A 35 13.46 -10.48 -9.82
N ALA A 36 13.91 -9.31 -10.27
CA ALA A 36 14.57 -8.30 -9.45
C ALA A 36 13.67 -7.77 -8.31
N ALA A 37 12.35 -7.72 -8.54
CA ALA A 37 11.35 -7.32 -7.54
C ALA A 37 10.33 -8.45 -7.34
N LYS A 38 10.37 -9.08 -6.16
CA LYS A 38 9.48 -10.21 -5.82
C LYS A 38 8.09 -9.77 -5.36
N THR A 39 7.96 -8.57 -4.80
CA THR A 39 6.68 -8.02 -4.33
C THR A 39 6.50 -6.59 -4.80
N PHE A 40 5.31 -6.26 -5.27
CA PHE A 40 4.96 -4.92 -5.73
C PHE A 40 3.54 -4.56 -5.31
N ALA A 41 3.28 -3.28 -5.06
CA ALA A 41 1.96 -2.77 -4.78
C ALA A 41 1.26 -2.35 -6.09
N GLU A 42 -0.07 -2.26 -6.07
CA GLU A 42 -0.84 -1.65 -7.16
C GLU A 42 -0.37 -0.22 -7.44
N GLN A 43 -0.10 0.08 -8.71
CA GLN A 43 0.18 1.44 -9.14
C GLN A 43 -1.14 2.21 -9.24
N ILE A 44 -1.20 3.39 -8.63
CA ILE A 44 -2.36 4.28 -8.74
C ILE A 44 -2.06 5.25 -9.91
N PRO A 45 -2.96 5.35 -10.90
CA PRO A 45 -2.80 6.34 -11.97
C PRO A 45 -2.71 7.76 -11.40
N VAL A 46 -1.84 8.57 -12.00
CA VAL A 46 -1.72 10.01 -11.71
C VAL A 46 -2.65 10.84 -12.57
#